data_AF-A0A8T5DTS9-F1
#
_entry.id   AF-A0A8T5DTS9-F1
#
_cell.length_a   1.000
_cell.length_b   1.000
_cell.length_c   1.000
_cell.angle_alpha   90.00
_cell.angle_beta   90.00
_cell.angle_gamma   90.00
#
_symmetry.space_group_name_H-M   'P 1'
#
loop_
_entity.id
_entity.type
_entity.pdbx_description
1 polymer ?
#
loop_
_entity_poly.entity_id
_entity_poly.type
_entity_poly.pdbx_seq_one_letter_code
_entity_poly.pdbx_strand_id
1 'polypeptide(L)'
;KKEIEEVLPDFLQLAAANISAGMTIDRALWFAVRPRFGVLAKEIEIVVKSTLIGENLNTALLRFSKKYDSVMLQRSINLLLEGLNAGGNVAPLLNKIAINIQETKILKKEMAANVMTYVIFISFAAVGAAPFLFALSTELIVIMQSIMGNIDLGDSGGAMFSIDAEGLNLAEFKIFIYLSMAVTSTFSAIIVSIIKKGNVKDGLQYIPTFIAISYFLYTVAFWMLSSAMGGMF
;
A
#
# COMPACT_ATOMS: atom_id res chain seq x y z
N LYS A 1 -12.60 17.52 4.55
CA LYS A 1 -12.93 16.36 3.68
C LYS A 1 -12.82 15.05 4.44
N LYS A 2 -11.60 14.60 4.79
CA LYS A 2 -11.36 13.30 5.42
C LYS A 2 -12.10 13.13 6.76
N GLU A 3 -12.08 14.16 7.61
CA GLU A 3 -12.82 14.15 8.89
C GLU A 3 -14.33 13.94 8.71
N ILE A 4 -14.94 14.58 7.70
CA ILE A 4 -16.37 14.45 7.41
C ILE A 4 -16.68 13.02 6.95
N GLU A 5 -15.89 12.48 6.02
CA GLU A 5 -16.06 11.12 5.49
C GLU A 5 -15.94 10.05 6.58
N GLU A 6 -15.11 10.27 7.58
CA GLU A 6 -14.91 9.32 8.67
C GLU A 6 -16.10 9.22 9.62
N VAL A 7 -16.77 10.33 9.91
CA VAL A 7 -17.87 10.40 10.89
C VAL A 7 -19.27 10.40 10.28
N LEU A 8 -19.37 10.59 8.96
CA LEU A 8 -20.63 10.56 8.20
C LEU A 8 -21.49 9.30 8.46
N PRO A 9 -20.96 8.06 8.38
CA PRO A 9 -21.80 6.87 8.60
C PRO A 9 -22.41 6.82 10.01
N ASP A 10 -21.64 7.17 11.05
CA ASP A 10 -22.12 7.18 12.43
C ASP A 10 -23.22 8.23 12.64
N PHE A 11 -23.05 9.40 12.02
CA PHE A 11 -24.08 10.44 12.01
C PHE A 11 -25.37 9.96 11.32
N LEU A 12 -25.26 9.31 10.15
CA LEU A 12 -26.43 8.79 9.42
C LEU A 12 -27.15 7.67 10.19
N GLN A 13 -26.42 6.82 10.93
CA GLN A 13 -27.02 5.81 11.80
C GLN A 13 -27.79 6.44 12.97
N LEU A 14 -27.24 7.47 13.62
CA LEU A 14 -27.96 8.20 14.67
C LEU A 14 -29.21 8.90 14.12
N ALA A 15 -29.11 9.51 12.95
CA ALA A 15 -30.25 10.11 12.28
C ALA A 15 -31.31 9.05 11.94
N ALA A 16 -30.91 7.88 11.43
CA ALA A 16 -31.81 6.77 11.16
C ALA A 16 -32.53 6.29 12.43
N ALA A 17 -31.82 6.18 13.55
CA ALA A 17 -32.39 5.78 14.84
C ALA A 17 -33.44 6.80 15.33
N ASN A 18 -33.17 8.10 15.18
CA ASN A 18 -34.10 9.16 15.53
C ASN A 18 -35.37 9.13 14.65
N ILE A 19 -35.23 8.88 13.34
CA ILE A 19 -36.39 8.73 12.43
C ILE A 19 -37.21 7.48 12.80
N SER A 20 -36.55 6.36 13.10
CA SER A 20 -37.22 5.14 13.57
C SER A 20 -37.99 5.35 14.88
N ALA A 21 -37.57 6.31 15.71
CA ALA A 21 -38.27 6.72 16.92
C ALA A 21 -39.45 7.67 16.67
N GLY A 22 -39.78 7.97 15.41
CA GLY A 22 -40.92 8.80 15.01
C GLY A 22 -40.59 10.28 14.80
N MET A 23 -39.32 10.68 14.83
CA MET A 23 -38.94 12.07 14.53
C MET A 23 -39.05 12.36 13.02
N THR A 24 -39.43 13.59 12.68
CA THR A 24 -39.30 14.11 11.32
C THR A 24 -37.83 14.22 10.92
N ILE A 25 -37.52 14.19 9.63
CA ILE A 25 -36.14 14.15 9.12
C ILE A 25 -35.29 15.34 9.60
N ASP A 26 -35.83 16.56 9.59
CA ASP A 26 -35.18 17.78 10.06
C ASP A 26 -34.83 17.71 11.56
N ARG A 27 -35.76 17.20 12.38
CA ARG A 27 -35.55 16.97 13.81
C ARG A 27 -34.55 15.86 14.06
N ALA A 28 -34.66 14.76 13.33
CA ALA A 28 -33.76 13.62 13.45
C ALA A 28 -32.31 13.98 13.14
N LEU A 29 -32.08 14.79 12.09
CA LEU A 29 -30.77 15.32 11.74
C LEU A 29 -30.23 16.25 12.84
N TRP A 30 -31.07 17.11 13.41
CA TRP A 30 -30.68 17.97 14.54
C TRP A 30 -30.27 17.17 15.78
N PHE A 31 -31.11 16.21 16.20
CA PHE A 31 -30.84 15.38 17.39
C PHE A 31 -29.68 14.42 17.21
N ALA A 32 -29.32 14.09 15.96
CA ALA A 32 -28.14 13.29 15.63
C ALA A 32 -26.83 14.08 15.76
N VAL A 33 -26.86 15.41 15.77
CA VAL A 33 -25.65 16.23 15.94
C VAL A 33 -25.02 15.94 17.30
N ARG A 34 -23.70 15.65 17.28
CA ARG A 34 -22.87 15.42 18.46
C ARG A 34 -21.54 16.18 18.31
N PRO A 35 -20.97 16.74 19.38
CA PRO A 35 -19.69 17.47 19.31
C PRO A 35 -18.54 16.67 18.71
N ARG A 36 -18.53 15.34 18.92
CA ARG A 36 -17.53 14.42 18.35
C ARG A 36 -17.48 14.36 16.82
N PHE A 37 -18.51 14.86 16.12
CA PHE A 37 -18.54 14.91 14.66
C PHE A 37 -17.83 16.14 14.07
N GLY A 38 -17.28 17.03 14.92
CA GLY A 38 -16.38 18.10 14.49
C GLY A 38 -16.98 19.00 13.42
N VAL A 39 -16.34 19.05 12.25
CA VAL A 39 -16.79 19.88 11.11
C VAL A 39 -18.18 19.45 10.63
N LEU A 40 -18.48 18.15 10.59
CA LEU A 40 -19.80 17.67 10.15
C LEU A 40 -20.92 18.19 11.07
N ALA A 41 -20.69 18.23 12.39
CA ALA A 41 -21.67 18.78 13.33
C ALA A 41 -22.07 20.22 12.99
N LYS A 42 -21.07 21.09 12.77
CA LYS A 42 -21.30 22.50 12.43
C LYS A 42 -22.05 22.67 11.12
N GLU A 43 -21.69 21.88 10.11
CA GLU A 43 -22.34 21.97 8.79
C GLU A 43 -23.79 21.47 8.83
N ILE A 44 -24.06 20.37 9.54
CA ILE A 44 -25.44 19.88 9.71
C ILE A 44 -26.28 20.86 10.52
N GLU A 45 -25.72 21.52 11.55
CA GLU A 45 -26.43 22.58 12.26
C GLU A 45 -26.84 23.72 11.32
N ILE A 46 -25.97 24.11 10.38
CA ILE A 46 -26.29 25.13 9.37
C ILE A 46 -27.42 24.63 8.46
N VAL A 47 -27.34 23.38 7.98
CA VAL A 47 -28.40 22.77 7.15
C VAL A 47 -29.74 22.81 7.88
N VAL A 48 -29.80 22.34 9.12
CA VAL A 48 -31.06 22.33 9.90
C VAL A 48 -31.56 23.74 10.17
N LYS A 49 -30.68 24.68 10.59
CA LYS A 49 -31.08 26.09 10.82
C LYS A 49 -31.67 26.73 9.58
N SER A 50 -31.06 26.51 8.41
CA SER A 50 -31.61 26.98 7.13
C SER A 50 -32.99 26.39 6.85
N THR A 51 -33.17 25.10 7.16
CA THR A 51 -34.46 24.41 6.97
C THR A 51 -35.54 24.99 7.88
N LEU A 52 -35.20 25.33 9.13
CA LEU A 52 -36.10 25.98 10.10
C LEU A 52 -36.54 27.39 9.68
N ILE A 53 -35.70 28.10 8.91
CA ILE A 53 -36.00 29.45 8.39
C ILE A 53 -36.81 29.37 7.07
N GLY A 54 -37.13 28.17 6.58
CA GLY A 54 -38.00 27.94 5.42
C GLY A 54 -37.27 27.50 4.16
N GLU A 55 -35.97 27.22 4.19
CA GLU A 55 -35.27 26.60 3.06
C GLU A 55 -35.70 25.15 2.88
N ASN A 56 -35.84 24.69 1.64
CA ASN A 56 -36.10 23.27 1.37
C ASN A 56 -34.91 22.40 1.81
N LEU A 57 -35.17 21.37 2.61
CA LEU A 57 -34.15 20.44 3.13
C LEU A 57 -33.30 19.82 2.01
N ASN A 58 -33.91 19.48 0.88
CA ASN A 58 -33.22 18.86 -0.24
C ASN A 58 -32.16 19.82 -0.82
N THR A 59 -32.52 21.09 -0.96
CA THR A 59 -31.61 22.15 -1.41
C THR A 59 -30.49 22.39 -0.41
N ALA A 60 -30.80 22.42 0.88
CA ALA A 60 -29.82 22.65 1.94
C ALA A 60 -28.78 21.50 2.02
N LEU A 61 -29.25 20.25 1.94
CA LEU A 61 -28.38 19.06 1.89
C LEU A 61 -27.51 19.03 0.62
N LEU A 62 -28.08 19.36 -0.54
CA LEU A 62 -27.33 19.43 -1.80
C LEU A 62 -26.28 20.55 -1.78
N ARG A 63 -26.60 21.69 -1.19
CA ARG A 63 -25.63 22.78 -0.98
C ARG A 63 -24.48 22.34 -0.08
N PHE A 64 -24.79 21.65 1.02
CA PHE A 64 -23.78 21.09 1.91
C PHE A 64 -22.87 20.08 1.19
N SER A 65 -23.43 19.17 0.39
CA SER A 65 -22.64 18.16 -0.31
C SER A 65 -21.71 18.77 -1.37
N LYS A 66 -22.15 19.83 -2.06
CA LYS A 66 -21.34 20.56 -3.05
C LYS A 66 -20.26 21.45 -2.44
N LYS A 67 -20.39 21.84 -1.16
CA LYS A 67 -19.40 22.66 -0.45
C LYS A 67 -18.07 21.91 -0.27
N TYR A 68 -18.11 20.59 -0.20
CA TYR A 68 -16.94 19.75 -0.02
C TYR A 68 -16.66 18.91 -1.27
N ASP A 69 -15.41 18.88 -1.72
CA ASP A 69 -14.95 17.99 -2.78
C ASP A 69 -14.87 16.54 -2.25
N SER A 70 -16.00 15.89 -1.98
CA SER A 70 -16.05 14.50 -1.53
C SER A 70 -17.06 13.71 -2.36
N VAL A 71 -16.56 12.81 -3.20
CA VAL A 71 -17.39 11.92 -4.02
C VAL A 71 -18.27 11.03 -3.16
N MET A 72 -17.75 10.56 -2.02
CA MET A 72 -18.53 9.76 -1.07
C MET A 72 -19.70 10.58 -0.51
N LEU A 73 -19.43 11.77 0.02
CA LEU A 73 -20.46 12.64 0.59
C LEU A 73 -21.53 12.99 -0.45
N GLN A 74 -21.10 13.44 -1.64
CA GLN A 74 -22.02 13.81 -2.72
C GLN A 74 -22.90 12.63 -3.14
N ARG A 75 -22.31 11.44 -3.30
CA ARG A 75 -23.06 10.23 -3.64
C ARG A 75 -24.06 9.83 -2.54
N SER A 76 -23.62 9.84 -1.28
CA SER A 76 -24.48 9.51 -0.14
C SER A 76 -25.67 10.47 0.00
N ILE A 77 -25.43 11.78 -0.16
CA ILE A 77 -26.50 12.78 -0.13
C ILE A 77 -27.42 12.65 -1.35
N ASN A 78 -26.89 12.47 -2.56
CA ASN A 78 -27.74 12.28 -3.75
C ASN A 78 -28.66 11.05 -3.63
N LEU A 79 -28.13 9.91 -3.14
CA LEU A 79 -28.92 8.71 -2.87
C LEU A 79 -30.02 8.95 -1.84
N LEU A 80 -29.73 9.74 -0.80
CA LEU A 80 -30.73 10.15 0.18
C LEU A 80 -31.84 10.99 -0.47
N LEU A 81 -31.47 11.99 -1.27
CA LEU A 81 -32.43 12.87 -1.96
C LEU A 81 -33.30 12.11 -2.97
N GLU A 82 -32.72 11.21 -3.75
CA GLU A 82 -33.45 10.35 -4.69
C GLU A 82 -34.45 9.45 -3.95
N GLY A 83 -34.04 8.83 -2.84
CA GLY A 83 -34.93 7.98 -2.05
C GLY A 83 -36.03 8.76 -1.33
N LEU A 84 -35.76 10.00 -0.90
CA LEU A 84 -36.78 10.91 -0.36
C LEU A 84 -37.81 11.30 -1.42
N ASN A 85 -37.36 11.66 -2.63
CA ASN A 85 -38.25 12.02 -3.74
C ASN A 85 -39.09 10.83 -4.22
N ALA A 86 -38.58 9.61 -4.10
CA ALA A 86 -39.30 8.38 -4.42
C ALA A 86 -40.36 7.98 -3.35
N GLY A 87 -40.48 8.74 -2.25
CA GLY A 87 -41.40 8.43 -1.15
C GLY A 87 -40.99 7.21 -0.32
N GLY A 88 -39.72 6.82 -0.38
CA GLY A 88 -39.19 5.68 0.37
C GLY A 88 -39.11 5.94 1.87
N ASN A 89 -39.08 4.87 2.66
CA ASN A 89 -38.86 4.99 4.11
C ASN A 89 -37.42 5.49 4.39
N VAL A 90 -37.31 6.63 5.07
CA VAL A 90 -36.06 7.37 5.26
C VAL A 90 -35.10 6.67 6.22
N ALA A 91 -35.62 6.09 7.30
CA ALA A 91 -34.80 5.41 8.30
C ALA A 91 -33.98 4.23 7.72
N PRO A 92 -34.57 3.25 7.02
CA PRO A 92 -33.80 2.17 6.41
C PRO A 92 -32.88 2.66 5.30
N LEU A 93 -33.24 3.72 4.58
CA LEU A 93 -32.39 4.33 3.55
C LEU A 93 -31.11 4.91 4.16
N LEU A 94 -31.23 5.74 5.21
CA LEU A 94 -30.07 6.29 5.93
C LEU A 94 -29.17 5.19 6.49
N ASN A 95 -29.77 4.16 7.09
CA ASN A 95 -29.01 3.03 7.63
C ASN A 95 -28.27 2.27 6.52
N LYS A 96 -28.91 2.04 5.37
CA LYS A 96 -28.30 1.37 4.23
C LYS A 96 -27.15 2.17 3.63
N ILE A 97 -27.29 3.50 3.55
CA ILE A 97 -26.22 4.39 3.10
C ILE A 97 -25.04 4.34 4.09
N ALA A 98 -25.31 4.37 5.40
CA ALA A 98 -24.27 4.29 6.42
C ALA A 98 -23.49 2.98 6.36
N ILE A 99 -24.19 1.84 6.28
CA ILE A 99 -23.59 0.51 6.13
C ILE A 99 -22.74 0.46 4.85
N ASN A 100 -23.26 0.96 3.73
CA ASN A 100 -22.50 0.98 2.47
C ASN A 100 -21.21 1.80 2.56
N ILE A 101 -21.22 2.93 3.27
CA ILE A 101 -20.00 3.72 3.54
C ILE A 101 -19.01 2.90 4.38
N GLN A 102 -19.48 2.25 5.45
CA GLN A 102 -18.62 1.44 6.32
C GLN A 102 -18.02 0.24 5.58
N GLU A 103 -18.83 -0.51 4.82
CA GLU A 103 -18.38 -1.62 3.97
C GLU A 103 -17.34 -1.14 2.95
N THR A 104 -17.60 -0.04 2.25
CA THR A 104 -16.65 0.53 1.29
C THR A 104 -15.34 0.92 1.97
N LYS A 105 -15.38 1.43 3.20
CA LYS A 105 -14.18 1.77 3.98
C LYS A 105 -13.40 0.52 4.38
N ILE A 106 -14.08 -0.54 4.82
CA ILE A 106 -13.48 -1.82 5.16
C ILE A 106 -12.82 -2.43 3.92
N LEU A 107 -13.54 -2.51 2.81
CA LEU A 107 -13.02 -3.02 1.54
C LEU A 107 -11.77 -2.26 1.08
N LYS A 108 -11.78 -0.92 1.12
CA LYS A 108 -10.60 -0.11 0.79
C LYS A 108 -9.41 -0.40 1.72
N LYS A 109 -9.67 -0.62 3.01
CA LYS A 109 -8.63 -0.95 4.00
C LYS A 109 -8.05 -2.34 3.74
N GLU A 110 -8.88 -3.33 3.45
CA GLU A 110 -8.46 -4.69 3.09
C GLU A 110 -7.66 -4.71 1.79
N MET A 111 -8.14 -3.99 0.77
CA MET A 111 -7.40 -3.81 -0.49
C MET A 111 -6.03 -3.17 -0.22
N ALA A 112 -5.96 -2.10 0.57
CA ALA A 112 -4.70 -1.45 0.89
C ALA A 112 -3.73 -2.37 1.67
N ALA A 113 -4.25 -3.17 2.60
CA ALA A 113 -3.45 -4.15 3.35
C ALA A 113 -2.92 -5.26 2.43
N ASN A 114 -3.77 -5.85 1.58
CA ASN A 114 -3.36 -6.88 0.63
C ASN A 114 -2.32 -6.37 -0.36
N VAL A 115 -2.54 -5.18 -0.93
CA VAL A 115 -1.58 -4.49 -1.80
C VAL A 115 -0.25 -4.24 -1.10
N MET A 116 -0.28 -3.81 0.17
CA MET A 116 0.92 -3.58 0.96
C MET A 116 1.72 -4.87 1.18
N THR A 117 1.06 -6.00 1.43
CA THR A 117 1.72 -7.31 1.57
C THR A 117 2.51 -7.68 0.31
N TYR A 118 1.92 -7.49 -0.89
CA TYR A 118 2.63 -7.73 -2.15
C TYR A 118 3.84 -6.81 -2.34
N VAL A 119 3.69 -5.52 -2.00
CA VAL A 119 4.79 -4.56 -2.07
C VAL A 119 5.93 -4.98 -1.17
N ILE A 120 5.65 -5.37 0.08
CA ILE A 120 6.66 -5.83 1.03
C ILE A 120 7.36 -7.08 0.49
N PHE A 121 6.61 -8.07 0.02
CA PHE A 121 7.18 -9.32 -0.50
C PHE A 121 8.10 -9.10 -1.70
N ILE A 122 7.67 -8.33 -2.69
CA ILE A 122 8.47 -8.05 -3.91
C ILE A 122 9.71 -7.24 -3.56
N SER A 123 9.56 -6.25 -2.68
CA SER A 123 10.68 -5.40 -2.23
C SER A 123 11.69 -6.23 -1.44
N PHE A 124 11.23 -7.11 -0.54
CA PHE A 124 12.09 -8.02 0.21
C PHE A 124 12.80 -9.03 -0.71
N ALA A 125 12.09 -9.62 -1.68
CA ALA A 125 12.69 -10.57 -2.62
C ALA A 125 13.79 -9.91 -3.47
N ALA A 126 13.54 -8.70 -3.98
CA ALA A 126 14.46 -8.01 -4.88
C ALA A 126 15.63 -7.34 -4.17
N VAL A 127 15.38 -6.73 -3.01
CA VAL A 127 16.38 -5.90 -2.31
C VAL A 127 17.03 -6.66 -1.15
N GLY A 128 16.38 -7.67 -0.57
CA GLY A 128 16.93 -8.48 0.52
C GLY A 128 17.43 -9.84 0.07
N ALA A 129 16.52 -10.69 -0.41
CA ALA A 129 16.82 -12.09 -0.70
C ALA A 129 17.77 -12.27 -1.90
N ALA A 130 17.54 -11.56 -3.01
CA ALA A 130 18.38 -11.68 -4.21
C ALA A 130 19.85 -11.27 -3.98
N PRO A 131 20.17 -10.10 -3.39
CA PRO A 131 21.56 -9.75 -3.07
C PRO A 131 22.25 -10.76 -2.15
N PHE A 132 21.52 -11.28 -1.17
CA PHE A 132 22.04 -12.28 -0.24
C PHE A 132 22.39 -13.60 -0.95
N LEU A 133 21.50 -14.09 -1.82
CA LEU A 133 21.76 -15.30 -2.62
C LEU A 133 22.93 -15.10 -3.60
N PHE A 134 23.05 -13.93 -4.22
CA PHE A 134 24.20 -13.62 -5.09
C PHE A 134 25.51 -13.52 -4.31
N ALA A 135 25.50 -12.95 -3.10
CA ALA A 135 26.66 -12.91 -2.23
C ALA A 135 27.12 -14.32 -1.83
N LEU A 136 26.19 -15.20 -1.44
CA LEU A 136 26.47 -16.62 -1.19
C LEU A 136 27.08 -17.31 -2.41
N SER A 137 26.50 -17.08 -3.60
CA SER A 137 27.02 -17.68 -4.83
C SER A 137 28.44 -17.21 -5.17
N THR A 138 28.78 -15.95 -4.84
CA THR A 138 30.13 -15.41 -5.04
C THR A 138 31.12 -16.04 -4.07
N GLU A 139 30.72 -16.21 -2.80
CA GLU A 139 31.56 -16.82 -1.77
C GLU A 139 31.86 -18.29 -2.10
N LEU A 140 30.87 -19.05 -2.58
CA LEU A 140 31.10 -20.43 -3.02
C LEU A 140 32.15 -20.53 -4.13
N ILE A 141 32.17 -19.59 -5.08
CA ILE A 141 33.19 -19.55 -6.14
C ILE A 141 34.56 -19.21 -5.56
N VAL A 142 34.65 -18.26 -4.61
CA VAL A 142 35.90 -17.92 -3.91
C VAL A 142 36.47 -19.16 -3.20
N ILE A 143 35.62 -19.88 -2.46
CA ILE A 143 36.03 -21.09 -1.74
C ILE A 143 36.51 -22.17 -2.72
N MET A 144 35.78 -22.40 -3.82
CA MET A 144 36.20 -23.37 -4.85
C MET A 144 37.56 -23.00 -5.46
N GLN A 145 37.80 -21.72 -5.77
CA GLN A 145 39.10 -21.26 -6.25
C GLN A 145 40.21 -21.42 -5.20
N SER A 146 39.92 -21.16 -3.93
CA SER A 146 40.91 -21.32 -2.85
C SER A 146 41.31 -22.79 -2.62
N ILE A 147 40.36 -23.71 -2.75
CA ILE A 147 40.62 -25.16 -2.66
C ILE A 147 41.45 -25.60 -3.87
N MET A 148 41.11 -25.14 -5.08
CA MET A 148 41.87 -25.46 -6.29
C MET A 148 43.28 -24.86 -6.29
N GLY A 149 43.44 -23.64 -5.78
CA GLY A 149 44.73 -22.92 -5.74
C GLY A 149 45.69 -23.42 -4.66
N ASN A 150 45.20 -24.09 -3.61
CA ASN A 150 46.02 -24.72 -2.57
C ASN A 150 46.40 -26.19 -2.90
N ILE A 151 45.93 -26.74 -4.03
CA ILE A 151 46.44 -28.01 -4.54
C ILE A 151 47.73 -27.70 -5.31
N ASP A 152 48.84 -27.61 -4.58
CA ASP A 152 50.16 -27.73 -5.16
C ASP A 152 50.29 -29.15 -5.74
N LEU A 153 50.06 -29.30 -7.05
CA LEU A 153 50.46 -30.50 -7.78
C LEU A 153 51.98 -30.54 -7.87
N GLY A 154 52.62 -30.83 -6.73
CA GLY A 154 53.97 -31.32 -6.69
C GLY A 154 54.04 -32.65 -7.44
N ASP A 155 54.60 -32.61 -8.64
CA ASP A 155 55.21 -33.69 -9.44
C ASP A 155 54.94 -35.15 -8.99
N SER A 156 53.67 -35.55 -8.96
CA SER A 156 53.30 -36.95 -8.77
C SER A 156 51.96 -37.22 -9.43
N GLY A 157 52.04 -37.89 -10.59
CA GLY A 157 50.89 -38.21 -11.44
C GLY A 157 49.82 -38.97 -10.68
N GLY A 158 48.66 -38.34 -10.51
CA GLY A 158 47.57 -38.95 -9.77
C GLY A 158 46.39 -38.04 -9.44
N ALA A 159 45.98 -37.14 -10.34
CA ALA A 159 44.69 -36.45 -10.20
C ALA A 159 44.02 -36.32 -11.57
N MET A 160 42.98 -37.12 -11.80
CA MET A 160 42.17 -37.18 -13.02
C MET A 160 41.14 -36.03 -13.11
N PHE A 161 41.25 -35.01 -12.26
CA PHE A 161 40.29 -33.91 -12.16
C PHE A 161 40.99 -32.57 -12.40
N SER A 162 41.47 -32.36 -13.63
CA SER A 162 41.83 -31.03 -14.12
C SER A 162 40.54 -30.32 -14.57
N ILE A 163 39.86 -29.64 -13.65
CA ILE A 163 38.87 -28.64 -14.05
C ILE A 163 39.68 -27.46 -14.59
N ASP A 164 39.48 -27.17 -15.87
CA ASP A 164 40.13 -26.05 -16.55
C ASP A 164 39.73 -24.74 -15.85
N ALA A 165 40.70 -24.11 -15.17
CA ALA A 165 40.48 -22.93 -14.34
C ALA A 165 40.15 -21.67 -15.16
N GLU A 166 40.26 -21.74 -16.48
CA GLU A 166 39.89 -20.64 -17.40
C GLU A 166 38.38 -20.35 -17.41
N GLY A 167 37.53 -21.29 -16.98
CA GLY A 167 36.07 -21.10 -16.93
C GLY A 167 35.55 -20.33 -15.71
N LEU A 168 36.38 -20.04 -14.70
CA LEU A 168 35.97 -19.40 -13.44
C LEU A 168 36.65 -18.04 -13.26
N ASN A 169 36.42 -17.11 -14.19
CA ASN A 169 36.87 -15.73 -13.98
C ASN A 169 35.94 -15.02 -12.98
N LEU A 170 36.43 -14.80 -11.77
CA LEU A 170 35.69 -14.16 -10.68
C LEU A 170 35.24 -12.73 -11.04
N ALA A 171 35.98 -12.04 -11.91
CA ALA A 171 35.62 -10.72 -12.41
C ALA A 171 34.38 -10.77 -13.32
N GLU A 172 34.32 -11.75 -14.23
CA GLU A 172 33.17 -11.95 -15.13
C GLU A 172 31.91 -12.31 -14.34
N PHE A 173 32.04 -13.16 -13.32
CA PHE A 173 30.93 -13.51 -12.44
C PHE A 173 30.39 -12.31 -11.65
N LYS A 174 31.27 -11.44 -11.13
CA LYS A 174 30.86 -10.19 -10.46
C LYS A 174 30.11 -9.24 -11.40
N ILE A 175 30.57 -9.09 -12.64
CA ILE A 175 29.89 -8.26 -13.66
C ILE A 175 28.49 -8.83 -13.95
N PHE A 176 28.39 -10.16 -14.10
CA PHE A 176 27.12 -10.84 -14.28
C PHE A 176 26.14 -10.59 -13.12
N ILE A 177 26.61 -10.65 -11.87
CA ILE A 177 25.77 -10.35 -10.69
C ILE A 177 25.29 -8.90 -10.71
N TYR A 178 26.18 -7.93 -10.92
CA TYR A 178 25.78 -6.51 -10.92
C TYR A 178 24.74 -6.22 -12.00
N LEU A 179 24.92 -6.76 -13.21
CA LEU A 179 23.94 -6.63 -14.29
C LEU A 179 22.60 -7.30 -13.92
N SER A 180 22.64 -8.53 -13.41
CA SER A 180 21.43 -9.28 -13.04
C SER A 180 20.65 -8.61 -11.91
N MET A 181 21.36 -8.06 -10.92
CA MET A 181 20.78 -7.27 -9.84
C MET A 181 20.18 -5.96 -10.36
N ALA A 182 20.87 -5.24 -11.24
CA ALA A 182 20.34 -4.01 -11.83
C ALA A 182 19.02 -4.28 -12.57
N VAL A 183 18.98 -5.35 -13.37
CA VAL A 183 17.79 -5.75 -14.14
C VAL A 183 16.65 -6.13 -13.20
N THR A 184 16.87 -7.05 -12.26
CA THR A 184 15.84 -7.51 -11.32
C THR A 184 15.31 -6.37 -10.45
N SER A 185 16.20 -5.55 -9.90
CA SER A 185 15.86 -4.35 -9.11
C SER A 185 15.01 -3.35 -9.90
N THR A 186 15.35 -3.11 -11.17
CA THR A 186 14.58 -2.21 -12.04
C THR A 186 13.17 -2.72 -12.28
N PHE A 187 13.01 -4.00 -12.64
CA PHE A 187 11.69 -4.60 -12.84
C PHE A 187 10.88 -4.61 -11.54
N SER A 188 11.48 -4.96 -10.42
CA SER A 188 10.80 -4.95 -9.12
C SER A 188 10.36 -3.55 -8.69
N ALA A 189 11.17 -2.52 -8.91
CA ALA A 189 10.81 -1.13 -8.61
C ALA A 189 9.60 -0.66 -9.46
N ILE A 190 9.56 -1.03 -10.75
CA ILE A 190 8.42 -0.73 -11.63
C ILE A 190 7.16 -1.44 -11.14
N ILE A 191 7.24 -2.74 -10.84
CA ILE A 191 6.11 -3.53 -10.36
C ILE A 191 5.55 -2.95 -9.06
N VAL A 192 6.42 -2.64 -8.09
CA VAL A 192 6.03 -2.03 -6.81
C VAL A 192 5.34 -0.68 -7.03
N SER A 193 5.82 0.13 -7.97
CA SER A 193 5.18 1.42 -8.28
C SER A 193 3.81 1.27 -8.91
N ILE A 194 3.65 0.35 -9.86
CA ILE A 194 2.35 0.07 -10.48
C ILE A 194 1.36 -0.37 -9.41
N ILE A 195 1.77 -1.26 -8.50
CA ILE A 195 0.92 -1.77 -7.43
C ILE A 195 0.53 -0.67 -6.43
N LYS A 196 1.47 0.23 -6.08
CA LYS A 196 1.24 1.25 -5.05
C LYS A 196 0.50 2.50 -5.55
N LYS A 197 0.82 2.96 -6.76
CA LYS A 197 0.34 4.25 -7.32
C LYS A 197 -0.50 4.09 -8.58
N GLY A 198 -0.56 2.90 -9.18
CA GLY A 198 -1.32 2.65 -10.41
C GLY A 198 -0.68 3.21 -11.69
N ASN A 199 0.49 3.85 -11.59
CA ASN A 199 1.18 4.47 -12.72
C ASN A 199 2.65 4.06 -12.79
N VAL A 200 3.12 3.75 -14.00
CA VAL A 200 4.52 3.40 -14.30
C VAL A 200 5.43 4.61 -14.13
N LYS A 201 4.94 5.83 -14.43
CA LYS A 201 5.74 7.06 -14.40
C LYS A 201 6.31 7.36 -13.01
N ASP A 202 5.54 7.08 -11.97
CA ASP A 202 5.99 7.25 -10.59
C ASP A 202 7.05 6.22 -10.17
N GLY A 203 7.23 5.16 -10.96
CA GLY A 203 8.19 4.09 -10.74
C GLY A 203 9.62 4.51 -11.02
N LEU A 204 9.79 5.49 -11.91
CA LEU A 204 11.11 5.99 -12.28
C LEU A 204 11.91 6.52 -11.07
N GLN A 205 11.21 7.11 -10.09
CA GLN A 205 11.83 7.61 -8.88
C GLN A 205 12.30 6.48 -7.93
N TYR A 206 11.66 5.32 -7.97
CA TYR A 206 12.00 4.17 -7.11
C TYR A 206 13.16 3.35 -7.66
N ILE A 207 13.38 3.31 -8.97
CA ILE A 207 14.46 2.56 -9.63
C ILE A 207 15.85 2.85 -9.02
N PRO A 208 16.34 4.12 -8.94
CA PRO A 208 17.68 4.38 -8.40
C PRO A 208 17.79 4.00 -6.92
N THR A 209 16.68 4.11 -6.17
CA THR A 209 16.65 3.74 -4.75
C THR A 209 16.80 2.22 -4.58
N PHE A 210 16.07 1.42 -5.37
CA PHE A 210 16.17 -0.04 -5.30
C PHE A 210 17.56 -0.55 -5.74
N ILE A 211 18.15 0.03 -6.78
CA ILE A 211 19.49 -0.34 -7.24
C ILE A 211 20.55 -0.01 -6.18
N ALA A 212 20.51 1.21 -5.63
CA ALA A 212 21.46 1.63 -4.61
C ALA A 212 21.41 0.74 -3.35
N ILE A 213 20.19 0.45 -2.86
CA ILE A 213 20.03 -0.38 -1.66
C ILE A 213 20.41 -1.84 -1.93
N SER A 214 20.03 -2.39 -3.09
CA SER A 214 20.39 -3.78 -3.42
C SER A 214 21.90 -3.96 -3.53
N TYR A 215 22.62 -3.02 -4.18
CA TYR A 215 24.09 -3.05 -4.25
C TYR A 215 24.72 -2.90 -2.87
N PHE A 216 24.20 -2.00 -2.04
CA PHE A 216 24.68 -1.84 -0.67
C PHE A 216 24.47 -3.11 0.16
N LEU A 217 23.31 -3.77 0.04
CA LEU A 217 23.06 -5.02 0.76
C LEU A 217 23.90 -6.17 0.24
N TYR A 218 24.18 -6.23 -1.06
CA TYR A 218 25.12 -7.20 -1.63
C TYR A 218 26.52 -7.06 -1.02
N THR A 219 27.06 -5.84 -0.94
CA THR A 219 28.41 -5.64 -0.40
C THR A 219 28.49 -5.95 1.09
N VAL A 220 27.46 -5.59 1.86
CA VAL A 220 27.36 -5.94 3.29
C VAL A 220 27.24 -7.45 3.48
N ALA A 221 26.37 -8.12 2.72
CA ALA A 221 26.20 -9.56 2.79
C ALA A 221 27.49 -10.30 2.42
N PHE A 222 28.18 -9.86 1.35
CA PHE A 222 29.46 -10.43 0.93
C PHE A 222 30.52 -10.26 2.03
N TRP A 223 30.68 -9.06 2.58
CA TRP A 223 31.65 -8.81 3.67
C TRP A 223 31.36 -9.65 4.92
N MET A 224 30.08 -9.79 5.28
CA MET A 224 29.66 -10.62 6.41
C MET A 224 29.97 -12.11 6.18
N LEU A 225 29.69 -12.62 4.98
CA LEU A 225 29.95 -14.01 4.62
C LEU A 225 31.45 -14.30 4.54
N SER A 226 32.22 -13.44 3.89
CA SER A 226 33.68 -13.60 3.81
C SER A 226 34.34 -13.47 5.18
N SER A 227 33.82 -12.66 6.10
CA SER A 227 34.34 -12.59 7.47
C SER A 227 34.02 -13.85 8.28
N ALA A 228 32.81 -14.42 8.09
CA ALA A 228 32.41 -15.65 8.75
C ALA A 228 33.19 -16.87 8.22
N MET A 229 33.43 -16.94 6.91
CA MET A 229 34.11 -18.08 6.28
C MET A 229 35.63 -17.91 6.23
N GLY A 230 36.14 -16.68 6.17
CA GLY A 230 37.58 -16.38 6.30
C GLY A 230 38.13 -16.61 7.71
N GLY A 231 37.27 -16.86 8.71
CA GLY A 231 37.68 -17.39 10.01
C GLY A 231 37.74 -18.92 10.09
N MET A 232 37.32 -19.64 9.04
CA MET A 232 37.28 -21.11 8.98
C MET A 232 38.40 -21.73 8.11
N PHE A 233 39.17 -20.94 7.37
CA PHE A 233 40.30 -21.37 6.55
C PHE A 233 41.59 -20.66 6.95
#